data_AF-A0A0H1BIW8-F1
#
_entry.id   AF-A0A0H1BIW8-F1
#
_cell.length_a   1.000
_cell.length_b   1.000
_cell.length_c   1.000
_cell.angle_alpha   90.00
_cell.angle_beta   90.00
_cell.angle_gamma   90.00
#
_symmetry.space_group_name_H-M   'P 1'
#
loop_
_entity.id
_entity.type
_entity.pdbx_description
1 polymer ?
#
loop_
_entity_poly.entity_id
_entity_poly.type
_entity_poly.pdbx_seq_one_letter_code
_entity_poly.pdbx_strand_id
1 'polypeptide(L)'
;MTLSGTVFIDRANRETAVKAFDGAAEQMQRERQSVLIFPEGTRSYSAEPALLPFKKGAFHLAVKAGVDIVPVVAENYAHLLDVKKLRFEAGAIRVKVLPPLSTKNLQTSDVDELTQRTRESMLEAIQDMYKTREARYTEASSSSSTSTKRVAMPPHASSTAIET
;
A
#
# COMPACT_ATOMS: atom_id res chain seq x y z
N MET A 1 17.33 3.49 -7.80
CA MET A 1 16.48 4.70 -7.91
C MET A 1 16.77 5.54 -9.16
N THR A 2 17.97 5.50 -9.75
CA THR A 2 18.29 6.34 -10.93
C THR A 2 17.50 5.97 -12.20
N LEU A 3 17.24 4.68 -12.42
CA LEU A 3 16.48 4.22 -13.60
C LEU A 3 14.97 4.41 -13.48
N SER A 4 14.44 4.72 -12.30
CA SER A 4 13.00 4.80 -12.03
C SER A 4 12.41 6.22 -12.13
N GLY A 5 13.20 7.22 -12.52
CA GLY A 5 12.73 8.62 -12.59
C GLY A 5 12.25 9.15 -11.23
N THR A 6 12.90 8.73 -10.14
CA THR A 6 12.44 9.04 -8.78
C THR A 6 12.61 10.53 -8.46
N VAL A 7 11.50 11.17 -8.08
CA VAL A 7 11.50 12.54 -7.57
C VAL A 7 11.82 12.51 -6.08
N PHE A 8 12.95 13.11 -5.70
CA PHE A 8 13.32 13.27 -4.30
C PHE A 8 12.63 14.50 -3.72
N ILE A 9 11.99 14.32 -2.56
CA ILE A 9 11.27 15.37 -1.86
C ILE A 9 11.96 15.60 -0.52
N ASP A 10 12.50 16.80 -0.32
CA ASP A 10 12.91 17.24 1.01
C ASP A 10 11.68 17.70 1.80
N ARG A 11 11.25 16.84 2.71
CA ARG A 11 10.09 17.07 3.58
C ARG A 11 10.32 18.13 4.66
N ALA A 12 11.57 18.53 4.95
CA ALA A 12 11.88 19.54 5.96
C ALA A 12 11.67 20.97 5.42
N ASN A 13 11.85 21.15 4.11
CA ASN A 13 11.67 22.44 3.46
C ASN A 13 10.47 22.43 2.52
N ARG A 14 9.36 23.01 3.02
CA ARG A 14 8.07 23.04 2.32
C ARG A 14 8.16 23.67 0.93
N GLU A 15 8.95 24.72 0.76
CA GLU A 15 9.11 25.37 -0.55
C GLU A 15 9.80 24.46 -1.56
N THR A 16 10.87 23.78 -1.15
CA THR A 16 11.55 22.82 -2.02
C THR A 16 10.69 21.62 -2.36
N ALA A 17 9.86 21.14 -1.41
CA ALA A 17 8.91 20.07 -1.66
C ALA A 17 7.85 20.48 -2.71
N VAL A 18 7.29 21.68 -2.60
CA VAL A 18 6.32 22.20 -3.56
C VAL A 18 6.94 22.34 -4.95
N LYS A 19 8.15 22.92 -5.06
CA LYS A 19 8.86 23.02 -6.34
C LYS A 19 9.16 21.65 -6.97
N ALA A 20 9.52 20.65 -6.16
CA ALA A 20 9.72 19.29 -6.63
C ALA A 20 8.42 18.69 -7.20
N PHE A 21 7.27 18.96 -6.56
CA PHE A 21 5.98 18.53 -7.09
C PHE A 21 5.59 19.25 -8.38
N ASP A 22 5.94 20.52 -8.54
CA ASP A 22 5.68 21.27 -9.76
C ASP A 22 6.41 20.66 -10.96
N GLY A 23 7.71 20.40 -10.83
CA GLY A 23 8.49 19.72 -11.87
C GLY A 23 8.01 18.29 -12.11
N ALA A 24 7.59 17.58 -11.06
CA ALA A 24 7.01 16.24 -11.19
C ALA A 24 5.71 16.25 -12.02
N ALA A 25 4.83 17.22 -11.81
CA ALA A 25 3.57 17.34 -12.55
C ALA A 25 3.82 17.51 -14.06
N GLU A 26 4.76 18.40 -14.42
CA GLU A 26 5.16 18.62 -15.81
C GLU A 26 5.77 17.36 -16.44
N GLN A 27 6.64 16.68 -15.69
CA GLN A 27 7.27 15.44 -16.16
C GLN A 27 6.26 14.31 -16.35
N MET A 28 5.32 14.14 -15.43
CA MET A 28 4.22 13.17 -15.54
C MET A 28 3.42 13.37 -16.82
N GLN A 29 3.09 14.62 -17.17
CA GLN A 29 2.34 14.94 -18.38
C GLN A 29 3.18 14.72 -19.65
N ARG A 30 4.43 15.19 -19.66
CA ARG A 30 5.32 15.11 -20.83
C ARG A 30 5.72 13.68 -21.17
N GLU A 31 6.11 12.91 -20.16
CA GLU A 31 6.68 11.57 -20.32
C GLU A 31 5.63 10.46 -20.15
N ARG A 32 4.38 10.83 -19.82
CA ARG A 32 3.29 9.89 -19.49
C ARG A 32 3.70 8.91 -18.40
N GLN A 33 4.48 9.40 -17.43
CA GLN A 33 5.03 8.59 -16.36
C GLN A 33 4.00 8.41 -15.23
N SER A 34 3.82 7.17 -14.79
CA SER A 34 3.05 6.86 -13.58
C SER A 34 3.87 7.10 -12.33
N VAL A 35 3.24 7.62 -11.28
CA VAL A 35 3.90 7.95 -10.01
C VAL A 35 3.26 7.15 -8.88
N LEU A 36 4.09 6.46 -8.09
CA LEU A 36 3.69 5.74 -6.90
C LEU A 36 4.03 6.58 -5.66
N ILE A 37 3.04 6.85 -4.82
CA ILE A 37 3.21 7.61 -3.57
C ILE A 37 2.56 6.85 -2.40
N PHE A 38 3.25 6.85 -1.26
CA PHE A 38 2.68 6.45 0.03
C PHE A 38 2.24 7.70 0.80
N PRO A 39 0.95 8.05 0.79
CA PRO A 39 0.48 9.34 1.33
C PRO A 39 0.63 9.46 2.86
N GLU A 40 0.75 8.35 3.59
CA GLU A 40 1.09 8.34 5.01
C GLU A 40 2.54 8.81 5.25
N GLY A 41 3.44 8.49 4.31
CA GLY A 41 4.88 8.82 4.35
C GLY A 41 5.70 8.03 5.37
N THR A 42 5.10 7.06 6.06
CA THR A 42 5.78 6.08 6.91
C THR A 42 4.91 4.83 7.02
N ARG A 43 5.50 3.71 7.44
CA ARG A 43 4.76 2.50 7.78
C ARG A 43 4.07 2.68 9.14
N SER A 44 2.83 2.19 9.25
CA SER A 44 2.02 2.23 10.47
C SER A 44 2.53 1.32 11.60
N TYR A 45 2.99 0.10 11.26
CA TYR A 45 3.34 -0.96 12.22
C TYR A 45 2.22 -1.36 13.21
N SER A 46 0.98 -0.95 12.93
CA SER A 46 -0.20 -1.33 13.71
C SER A 46 -0.56 -2.80 13.51
N ALA A 47 -0.90 -3.49 14.59
CA ALA A 47 -1.53 -4.80 14.54
C ALA A 47 -2.97 -4.73 14.00
N GLU A 48 -3.64 -3.59 14.23
CA GLU A 48 -4.99 -3.33 13.76
C GLU A 48 -5.03 -2.89 12.29
N PRO A 49 -6.10 -3.22 11.55
CA PRO A 49 -6.33 -2.81 10.16
C PRO A 49 -6.64 -1.30 10.05
N ALA A 50 -5.62 -0.47 10.21
CA ALA A 50 -5.72 1.00 10.25
C ALA A 50 -4.72 1.69 9.32
N LEU A 51 -5.08 2.89 8.87
CA LEU A 51 -4.26 3.80 8.07
C LEU A 51 -3.92 5.06 8.86
N LEU A 52 -2.67 5.52 8.79
CA LEU A 52 -2.29 6.84 9.31
C LEU A 52 -2.97 7.96 8.51
N PRO A 53 -2.94 9.21 9.02
CA PRO A 53 -3.40 10.36 8.26
C PRO A 53 -2.64 10.53 6.95
N PHE A 54 -3.36 10.84 5.88
CA PHE A 54 -2.78 11.07 4.56
C PHE A 54 -2.29 12.51 4.44
N LYS A 55 -1.09 12.69 3.90
CA LYS A 55 -0.56 14.01 3.54
C LYS A 55 -1.15 14.46 2.20
N LYS A 56 -1.48 15.75 2.10
CA LYS A 56 -2.18 16.35 0.94
C LYS A 56 -1.30 16.52 -0.30
N GLY A 57 0.03 16.50 -0.17
CA GLY A 57 0.95 16.81 -1.28
C GLY A 57 0.75 15.93 -2.53
N ALA A 58 0.49 14.65 -2.34
CA ALA A 58 0.21 13.71 -3.44
C ALA A 58 -1.07 14.07 -4.21
N PHE A 59 -2.08 14.56 -3.49
CA PHE A 59 -3.38 14.92 -4.05
C PHE A 59 -3.32 16.27 -4.78
N HIS A 60 -2.57 17.23 -4.26
CA HIS A 60 -2.23 18.45 -4.99
C HIS A 60 -1.50 18.15 -6.30
N LEU A 61 -0.53 17.23 -6.27
CA LEU A 61 0.18 16.78 -7.47
C LEU A 61 -0.79 16.19 -8.51
N ALA A 62 -1.68 15.28 -8.09
CA ALA A 62 -2.63 14.63 -8.98
C ALA A 62 -3.62 15.63 -9.62
N VAL A 63 -4.16 16.56 -8.83
CA VAL A 63 -5.06 17.62 -9.33
C VAL A 63 -4.32 18.55 -10.29
N LYS A 64 -3.10 18.99 -9.94
CA LYS A 64 -2.28 19.84 -10.81
C LYS A 64 -1.90 19.15 -12.12
N ALA A 65 -1.54 17.87 -12.05
CA ALA A 65 -1.20 17.08 -13.22
C ALA A 65 -2.44 16.68 -14.06
N GLY A 66 -3.64 16.78 -13.51
CA GLY A 66 -4.89 16.38 -14.16
C GLY A 66 -4.98 14.86 -14.41
N VAL A 67 -4.40 14.06 -13.50
CA VAL A 67 -4.35 12.59 -13.63
C VAL A 67 -5.17 11.91 -12.54
N ASP A 68 -5.75 10.76 -12.87
CA ASP A 68 -6.57 9.99 -11.93
C ASP A 68 -5.70 9.32 -10.86
N ILE A 69 -6.24 9.19 -9.65
CA ILE A 69 -5.61 8.48 -8.54
C ILE A 69 -6.12 7.05 -8.53
N VAL A 70 -5.22 6.07 -8.55
CA VAL A 70 -5.57 4.64 -8.42
C VAL A 70 -5.16 4.15 -7.03
N PRO A 71 -6.10 3.92 -6.10
CA PRO A 71 -5.74 3.43 -4.77
C PRO A 71 -5.33 1.97 -4.83
N VAL A 72 -4.12 1.68 -4.34
CA VAL A 72 -3.60 0.31 -4.19
C VAL A 72 -3.47 0.00 -2.71
N VAL A 73 -4.20 -1.02 -2.27
CA VAL A 73 -4.38 -1.36 -0.87
C VAL A 73 -3.70 -2.68 -0.57
N ALA A 74 -2.70 -2.68 0.30
CA ALA A 74 -2.11 -3.90 0.85
C ALA A 74 -2.83 -4.27 2.15
N GLU A 75 -3.10 -5.55 2.36
CA GLU A 75 -3.68 -6.00 3.63
C GLU A 75 -2.75 -5.77 4.82
N ASN A 76 -3.33 -5.75 6.03
CA ASN A 76 -2.52 -5.71 7.24
C ASN A 76 -1.67 -6.98 7.36
N TYR A 77 -0.34 -6.80 7.37
CA TYR A 77 0.64 -7.88 7.40
C TYR A 77 1.40 -8.00 8.73
N ALA A 78 0.88 -7.43 9.83
CA ALA A 78 1.53 -7.50 11.16
C ALA A 78 1.68 -8.95 11.70
N HIS A 79 0.88 -9.87 11.18
CA HIS A 79 0.99 -11.30 11.45
C HIS A 79 2.25 -11.94 10.82
N LEU A 80 2.73 -11.41 9.69
CA LEU A 80 3.94 -11.89 9.02
C LEU A 80 5.18 -11.13 9.47
N LEU A 81 5.10 -9.79 9.56
CA LEU A 81 6.22 -8.95 9.97
C LEU A 81 5.86 -8.19 11.24
N ASP A 82 6.49 -8.57 12.35
CA ASP A 82 6.44 -7.83 13.62
C ASP A 82 7.84 -7.31 13.94
N VAL A 83 8.08 -6.03 13.62
CA VAL A 83 9.37 -5.37 13.83
C VAL A 83 9.72 -5.25 15.31
N LYS A 84 8.73 -5.08 16.19
CA LYS A 84 8.97 -4.95 17.64
C LYS A 84 9.45 -6.26 18.25
N LYS A 85 8.93 -7.38 17.74
CA LYS A 85 9.31 -8.74 18.17
C LYS A 85 10.40 -9.37 17.31
N LEU A 86 10.92 -8.63 16.32
CA LEU A 86 11.91 -9.13 15.35
C LEU A 86 11.48 -10.45 14.67
N ARG A 87 10.17 -10.60 14.42
CA ARG A 87 9.60 -11.80 13.82
C ARG A 87 9.27 -11.56 12.36
N PHE A 88 9.69 -12.48 11.50
CA PHE A 88 9.34 -12.51 10.10
C PHE A 88 8.97 -13.93 9.68
N GLU A 89 7.69 -14.12 9.34
CA GLU A 89 7.11 -15.41 8.96
C GLU A 89 6.79 -15.44 7.46
N ALA A 90 6.87 -16.64 6.88
CA ALA A 90 6.41 -16.87 5.52
C ALA A 90 4.88 -16.76 5.43
N GLY A 91 4.39 -16.19 4.34
CA GLY A 91 2.95 -16.07 4.08
C GLY A 91 2.67 -15.28 2.83
N ALA A 92 1.38 -15.06 2.57
CA ALA A 92 0.91 -14.28 1.44
C ALA A 92 0.38 -12.93 1.92
N ILE A 93 0.69 -11.86 1.18
CA ILE A 93 0.09 -10.53 1.38
C ILE A 93 -0.83 -10.26 0.19
N ARG A 94 -2.13 -10.17 0.45
CA ARG A 94 -3.13 -9.78 -0.54
C ARG A 94 -3.06 -8.29 -0.81
N VAL A 95 -3.23 -7.94 -2.08
CA VAL A 95 -3.30 -6.56 -2.56
C VAL A 95 -4.60 -6.39 -3.34
N LYS A 96 -5.30 -5.28 -3.09
CA LYS A 96 -6.53 -4.91 -3.78
C LYS A 96 -6.31 -3.56 -4.47
N VAL A 97 -6.60 -3.51 -5.76
CA VAL A 97 -6.64 -2.26 -6.54
C VAL A 97 -8.08 -1.78 -6.55
N LEU A 98 -8.31 -0.53 -6.15
CA LEU A 98 -9.63 0.09 -6.12
C LEU A 98 -9.91 0.85 -7.42
N PRO A 99 -11.18 1.16 -7.73
CA PRO A 99 -11.52 1.99 -8.87
C PRO A 99 -10.76 3.33 -8.86
N PRO A 100 -10.39 3.86 -10.03
CA PRO A 100 -9.72 5.14 -10.14
C PRO A 100 -10.63 6.28 -9.66
N LEU A 101 -10.05 7.24 -8.95
CA LEU A 101 -10.67 8.49 -8.59
C LEU A 101 -10.23 9.57 -9.58
N SER A 102 -11.18 10.02 -10.40
CA SER A 102 -10.94 11.08 -11.37
C SER A 102 -10.61 12.41 -10.69
N THR A 103 -9.60 13.10 -11.22
CA THR A 103 -9.26 14.48 -10.82
C THR A 103 -9.76 15.53 -11.82
N LYS A 104 -10.44 15.09 -12.89
CA LYS A 104 -10.99 16.01 -13.90
C LYS A 104 -11.91 17.04 -13.26
N ASN A 105 -11.70 18.30 -13.62
CA ASN A 105 -12.44 19.47 -13.13
C ASN A 105 -12.30 19.76 -11.63
N LEU A 106 -11.42 19.07 -10.90
CA LEU A 106 -11.13 19.41 -9.51
C LEU A 106 -10.21 20.62 -9.41
N GLN A 107 -10.44 21.43 -8.39
CA GLN A 107 -9.63 22.58 -8.03
C GLN A 107 -8.84 22.29 -6.75
N THR A 108 -7.91 23.18 -6.40
CA THR A 108 -7.12 23.10 -5.17
C THR A 108 -8.00 23.04 -3.91
N SER A 109 -9.20 23.65 -3.94
CA SER A 109 -10.18 23.59 -2.85
C SER A 109 -10.71 22.18 -2.57
N ASP A 110 -10.73 21.32 -3.58
CA ASP A 110 -11.35 19.99 -3.52
C ASP A 110 -10.37 18.91 -3.03
N VAL A 111 -9.10 19.28 -2.84
CA VAL A 111 -8.01 18.38 -2.43
C VAL A 111 -8.29 17.75 -1.07
N ASP A 112 -8.93 18.49 -0.17
CA ASP A 112 -9.24 18.00 1.18
C ASP A 112 -10.26 16.86 1.13
N GLU A 113 -11.35 17.06 0.38
CA GLU A 113 -12.36 16.05 0.15
C GLU A 113 -11.79 14.84 -0.60
N LEU A 114 -11.00 15.08 -1.65
CA LEU A 114 -10.35 14.02 -2.42
C LEU A 114 -9.43 13.16 -1.53
N THR A 115 -8.65 13.81 -0.65
CA THR A 115 -7.77 13.13 0.31
C THR A 115 -8.57 12.25 1.26
N GLN A 116 -9.64 12.80 1.83
CA GLN A 116 -10.50 12.09 2.78
C GLN A 116 -11.19 10.89 2.12
N ARG A 117 -11.86 11.11 1.00
CA ARG A 117 -12.57 10.06 0.23
C ARG A 117 -11.63 8.94 -0.18
N THR A 118 -10.42 9.27 -0.64
CA THR A 118 -9.40 8.27 -0.99
C THR A 118 -9.02 7.45 0.24
N ARG A 119 -8.70 8.12 1.37
CA ARG A 119 -8.33 7.42 2.61
C ARG A 119 -9.44 6.52 3.12
N GLU A 120 -10.68 6.99 3.10
CA GLU A 120 -11.86 6.22 3.57
C GLU A 120 -12.07 4.96 2.72
N SER A 121 -12.03 5.09 1.39
CA SER A 121 -12.17 3.94 0.47
C SER A 121 -11.06 2.88 0.70
N MET A 122 -9.82 3.34 0.97
CA MET A 122 -8.71 2.45 1.27
C MET A 122 -8.86 1.80 2.65
N LEU A 123 -9.33 2.53 3.65
CA LEU A 123 -9.53 2.03 5.00
C LEU A 123 -10.61 0.94 5.03
N GLU A 124 -11.74 1.19 4.37
CA GLU A 124 -12.81 0.20 4.21
C GLU A 124 -12.28 -1.08 3.57
N ALA A 125 -11.52 -0.95 2.48
CA ALA A 125 -10.91 -2.10 1.81
C ALA A 125 -9.95 -2.89 2.73
N ILE A 126 -9.11 -2.22 3.54
CA ILE A 126 -8.22 -2.87 4.50
C ILE A 126 -9.03 -3.63 5.56
N GLN A 127 -10.09 -3.02 6.09
CA GLN A 127 -10.93 -3.64 7.12
C GLN A 127 -11.67 -4.86 6.60
N ASP A 128 -12.17 -4.80 5.37
CA ASP A 128 -12.84 -5.94 4.73
C ASP A 128 -11.89 -7.09 4.43
N MET A 129 -10.68 -6.78 3.94
CA MET A 129 -9.63 -7.78 3.73
C MET A 129 -9.24 -8.45 5.05
N TYR A 130 -9.16 -7.68 6.14
CA TYR A 130 -8.89 -8.18 7.48
C TYR A 130 -9.98 -9.14 7.97
N LYS A 131 -11.26 -8.74 7.95
CA LYS A 131 -12.39 -9.61 8.32
C LYS A 131 -12.40 -10.91 7.52
N THR A 132 -12.17 -10.81 6.21
CA THR A 132 -12.10 -11.98 5.32
C THR A 132 -10.98 -12.94 5.70
N ARG A 133 -9.84 -12.41 6.21
CA ARG A 133 -8.73 -13.24 6.70
C ARG A 133 -9.10 -13.99 7.97
N GLU A 134 -9.67 -13.27 8.94
CA GLU A 134 -10.05 -13.83 10.25
C GLU A 134 -11.10 -14.94 10.12
N ALA A 135 -12.08 -14.74 9.22
CA ALA A 135 -13.07 -15.76 8.90
C ALA A 135 -12.40 -17.05 8.38
N ARG A 136 -11.50 -16.93 7.39
CA ARG A 136 -10.76 -18.07 6.82
C ARG A 136 -9.89 -18.78 7.86
N TYR A 137 -9.25 -18.02 8.74
CA TYR A 137 -8.43 -18.59 9.81
C TYR A 137 -9.29 -19.40 10.81
N THR A 138 -10.47 -18.88 11.16
CA THR A 138 -11.42 -19.54 12.06
C THR A 138 -11.99 -20.84 11.44
N GLU A 139 -12.33 -20.82 10.15
CA GLU A 139 -12.79 -22.00 9.41
C GLU A 139 -11.69 -23.08 9.27
N ALA A 140 -10.45 -22.69 8.99
CA ALA A 140 -9.32 -23.62 8.95
C ALA A 140 -8.99 -24.23 10.33
N SER A 141 -9.12 -23.43 11.40
CA SER A 141 -8.86 -23.89 12.77
C SER A 141 -9.95 -24.83 13.30
N SER A 142 -11.22 -24.62 12.92
CA SER A 142 -12.35 -25.48 13.29
C SER A 142 -12.43 -26.79 12.49
N SER A 143 -11.93 -26.80 11.25
CA SER A 143 -11.82 -28.04 10.45
C SER A 143 -10.65 -28.93 10.87
N SER A 144 -9.60 -28.36 11.46
CA SER A 144 -8.44 -29.12 11.97
C SER A 144 -8.67 -29.80 13.33
N SER A 145 -9.70 -29.41 14.10
CA SER A 145 -10.04 -30.05 15.39
C SER A 145 -10.84 -31.36 15.25
N THR A 146 -11.28 -31.73 14.04
CA THR A 146 -12.07 -32.95 13.78
C THR A 146 -11.25 -34.12 13.19
N SER A 147 -9.94 -33.96 12.98
CA SER A 147 -9.11 -35.06 12.45
C SER A 147 -7.81 -35.24 13.24
N THR A 148 -7.81 -36.19 14.17
CA THR A 148 -6.58 -36.80 14.68
C THR A 148 -5.94 -37.60 13.54
N LYS A 149 -5.14 -36.93 12.70
CA LYS A 149 -4.02 -37.54 11.98
C LYS A 149 -3.04 -36.45 11.61
N ARG A 150 -1.79 -36.60 12.07
CA ARG A 150 -0.66 -35.78 11.62
C ARG A 150 -0.66 -35.76 10.08
N VAL A 151 -0.95 -34.61 9.49
CA VAL A 151 -0.58 -34.36 8.10
C VAL A 151 0.85 -33.83 8.15
N ALA A 152 1.80 -34.70 7.86
CA ALA A 152 3.16 -34.29 7.54
C ALA A 152 3.10 -33.36 6.31
N MET A 153 3.81 -32.24 6.36
CA MET A 153 4.09 -31.45 5.17
C MET A 153 4.71 -32.37 4.09
N PRO A 154 4.32 -32.24 2.82
CA PRO A 154 4.99 -32.96 1.75
C PRO A 154 6.47 -32.53 1.70
N PRO A 155 7.41 -33.47 1.53
CA PRO A 155 8.82 -33.13 1.39
C PRO A 155 9.00 -32.43 0.04
N HIS A 156 9.33 -31.13 0.08
CA HIS A 156 9.79 -30.46 -1.14
C HIS A 156 11.23 -30.87 -1.42
N ALA A 157 11.43 -31.25 -2.68
CA ALA A 157 12.59 -31.94 -3.24
C ALA A 157 13.94 -31.35 -2.80
N SER A 158 14.84 -32.27 -2.47
CA SER A 158 16.28 -32.04 -2.42
C SER A 158 16.88 -32.01 -3.84
N SER A 159 18.05 -31.37 -3.94
CA SER A 159 18.96 -31.24 -5.09
C SER A 159 18.70 -29.98 -5.94
N THR A 160 19.68 -29.11 -6.22
CA THR A 160 21.09 -29.43 -6.50
C THR A 160 22.02 -28.29 -6.07
N ALA A 161 23.12 -28.67 -5.43
CA ALA A 161 24.29 -27.83 -5.19
C ALA A 161 24.93 -27.45 -6.54
N ILE A 162 25.23 -26.16 -6.72
CA ILE A 162 26.23 -25.73 -7.69
C ILE A 162 27.42 -25.30 -6.84
N GLU A 163 28.40 -26.19 -6.76
CA GLU A 163 29.76 -25.88 -6.32
C GLU A 163 30.38 -24.87 -7.29
N THR A 164 31.17 -23.94 -6.75
CA THR A 164 32.22 -23.21 -7.48
C THR A 164 33.55 -23.63 -6.90
#